data_AF-Q00439-F1
#
_entry.id   AF-Q00439-F1
#
_cell.length_a   1.000
_cell.length_b   1.000
_cell.length_c   1.000
_cell.angle_alpha   90.00
_cell.angle_beta   90.00
_cell.angle_gamma   90.00
#
_symmetry.space_group_name_H-M   'P 1'
#
loop_
_entity.id
_entity.type
_entity.pdbx_description
1 polymer ?
#
loop_
_entity_poly.entity_id
_entity_poly.type
_entity_poly.pdbx_seq_one_letter_code
_entity_poly.pdbx_strand_id
1 'polypeptide(L)'
;MTDQEIANLLSILMGGQHTSAATSAWAILHLAERPDVQQELYEEQMRVLDNGKKELTYDLLQEMPFLNQTIKETLRLHHPLHSLFRKVMNDMPVPNTSYVVPKGDHVLVSPG
;
A
#
# COMPACT_ATOMS: atom_id res chain seq x y z
N MET A 1 20.29 -6.99 -20.52
CA MET A 1 19.35 -5.90 -20.74
C MET A 1 20.03 -4.86 -21.59
N THR A 2 19.39 -4.38 -22.64
CA THR A 2 19.85 -3.21 -23.39
C THR A 2 19.69 -1.94 -22.55
N ASP A 3 20.39 -0.86 -22.88
CA ASP A 3 20.21 0.43 -22.20
C ASP A 3 18.75 0.92 -22.29
N GLN A 4 18.06 0.60 -23.38
CA GLN A 4 16.64 0.87 -23.55
C GLN A 4 15.76 0.08 -22.56
N GLU A 5 16.11 -1.18 -22.28
CA GLU A 5 15.41 -1.98 -21.27
C GLU A 5 15.74 -1.50 -19.84
N ILE A 6 16.95 -0.98 -19.60
CA ILE A 6 17.30 -0.35 -18.32
C ILE A 6 16.50 0.95 -18.12
N ALA A 7 16.24 1.71 -19.18
CA ALA A 7 15.40 2.91 -19.09
C ALA A 7 13.96 2.62 -18.60
N ASN A 8 13.50 1.37 -18.64
CA ASN A 8 12.22 0.96 -18.04
C ASN A 8 12.19 1.07 -16.51
N LEU A 9 13.31 1.42 -15.83
CA LEU A 9 13.33 1.85 -14.42
C LEU A 9 12.29 2.95 -14.14
N LEU A 10 11.94 3.77 -15.13
CA LEU A 10 10.84 4.74 -15.05
C LEU A 10 9.49 4.09 -14.69
N SER A 11 9.24 2.85 -15.11
CA SER A 11 8.01 2.12 -14.79
C SER A 11 7.92 1.79 -13.29
N ILE A 12 9.06 1.48 -12.66
CA ILE A 12 9.13 1.24 -11.21
C ILE A 12 8.81 2.54 -10.46
N LEU A 13 9.40 3.65 -10.91
CA LEU A 13 9.15 4.96 -10.33
C LEU A 13 7.67 5.36 -10.46
N MET A 14 7.07 5.17 -11.64
CA MET A 14 5.64 5.45 -11.85
C MET A 14 4.74 4.59 -10.95
N GLY A 15 5.05 3.29 -10.82
CA GLY A 15 4.29 2.39 -9.95
C GLY A 15 4.33 2.82 -8.47
N GLY A 16 5.51 3.23 -7.99
CA GLY A 16 5.68 3.71 -6.62
C GLY A 16 5.10 5.10 -6.37
N GLN A 17 5.15 5.99 -7.36
CA GLN A 17 4.74 7.39 -7.23
C GLN A 17 3.26 7.52 -6.88
N HIS A 18 2.37 6.98 -7.71
CA HIS A 18 0.93 7.16 -7.53
C HIS A 18 0.42 6.47 -6.27
N THR A 19 0.91 5.26 -5.99
CA THR A 19 0.48 4.46 -4.83
C THR A 19 0.93 5.08 -3.51
N SER A 20 2.20 5.48 -3.41
CA SER A 20 2.76 6.08 -2.19
C SER A 20 2.18 7.46 -1.92
N ALA A 21 2.05 8.30 -2.95
CA ALA A 21 1.50 9.65 -2.81
C ALA A 21 0.02 9.64 -2.38
N ALA A 22 -0.80 8.74 -2.95
CA ALA A 22 -2.19 8.61 -2.53
C ALA A 22 -2.29 8.12 -1.06
N THR A 23 -1.46 7.14 -0.68
CA THR A 23 -1.46 6.60 0.69
C THR A 23 -1.06 7.66 1.71
N SER A 24 0.01 8.44 1.46
CA SER A 24 0.45 9.49 2.37
C SER A 24 -0.56 10.63 2.46
N ALA A 25 -1.20 11.01 1.35
CA ALA A 25 -2.26 12.02 1.35
C ALA A 25 -3.44 11.59 2.24
N TRP A 26 -3.92 10.36 2.11
CA TRP A 26 -5.01 9.84 2.95
C TRP A 26 -4.62 9.71 4.42
N ALA A 27 -3.39 9.29 4.72
CA ALA A 27 -2.91 9.22 6.09
C ALA A 27 -2.93 10.61 6.74
N ILE A 28 -2.43 11.64 6.04
CA ILE A 28 -2.45 13.03 6.54
C ILE A 28 -3.88 13.54 6.75
N LEU A 29 -4.80 13.24 5.81
CA LEU A 29 -6.19 13.65 5.94
C LEU A 29 -6.87 13.04 7.17
N HIS A 30 -6.68 11.74 7.42
CA HIS A 30 -7.19 11.08 8.63
C HIS A 30 -6.56 11.64 9.90
N LEU A 31 -5.25 11.88 9.89
CA LEU A 31 -4.57 12.47 11.03
C LEU A 31 -5.07 13.88 11.32
N ALA A 32 -5.39 14.68 10.30
CA ALA A 32 -5.86 16.06 10.46
C ALA A 32 -7.14 16.17 11.31
N GLU A 33 -8.01 15.16 11.27
CA GLU A 33 -9.22 15.09 12.10
C GLU A 33 -9.06 14.24 13.39
N ARG A 34 -7.88 13.63 13.60
CA ARG A 34 -7.56 12.75 14.74
C ARG A 34 -6.34 13.23 15.52
N PRO A 35 -6.45 14.34 16.27
CA PRO A 35 -5.36 14.85 17.10
C PRO A 35 -4.94 13.87 18.20
N ASP A 36 -5.85 13.01 18.66
CA ASP A 36 -5.57 11.90 19.58
C ASP A 36 -4.57 10.89 18.98
N VAL A 37 -4.75 10.51 17.71
CA VAL A 37 -3.84 9.60 17.01
C VAL A 37 -2.50 10.28 16.72
N GLN A 38 -2.50 11.58 16.39
CA GLN A 38 -1.26 12.35 16.22
C GLN A 38 -0.44 12.39 17.52
N GLN A 39 -1.11 12.58 18.66
CA GLN A 39 -0.47 12.62 19.96
C GLN A 39 0.15 11.25 20.32
N GLU A 40 -0.57 10.15 20.11
CA GLU A 40 -0.07 8.80 20.36
C GLU A 40 1.11 8.43 19.44
N LEU A 41 1.06 8.83 18.15
CA LEU A 41 2.19 8.72 17.24
C LEU A 41 3.41 9.50 17.75
N TYR A 42 3.22 10.74 18.20
CA TYR A 42 4.31 11.56 18.71
C TYR A 42 4.95 10.95 19.96
N GLU A 43 4.14 10.42 20.89
CA GLU A 43 4.63 9.71 22.07
C GLU A 43 5.45 8.47 21.70
N GLU A 44 5.02 7.70 20.69
CA GLU A 44 5.81 6.61 20.14
C GLU A 44 7.15 7.10 19.58
N GLN A 45 7.17 8.18 18.79
CA GLN A 45 8.40 8.75 18.24
C GLN A 45 9.38 9.16 19.35
N MET A 46 8.89 9.86 20.38
CA MET A 46 9.71 10.31 21.50
C MET A 46 10.29 9.13 22.30
N ARG A 47 9.51 8.06 22.49
CA ARG A 47 9.97 6.85 23.16
C ARG A 47 11.06 6.12 22.38
N VAL A 48 10.85 5.87 21.08
CA VAL A 48 11.78 5.09 20.24
C VAL A 48 13.07 5.86 19.97
N LEU A 49 12.97 7.17 19.74
CA LEU A 49 14.10 8.01 19.36
C LEU A 49 14.82 8.67 20.55
N ASP A 50 14.55 8.23 21.80
CA ASP A 50 15.10 8.83 23.03
C ASP A 50 14.95 10.36 23.07
N ASN A 51 13.70 10.82 23.00
CA ASN A 51 13.33 12.23 22.93
C ASN A 51 14.02 12.98 21.76
N GLY A 52 14.20 12.30 20.64
CA GLY A 52 14.83 12.85 19.42
C GLY A 52 16.36 12.90 19.45
N LYS A 53 17.02 12.24 20.42
CA LYS A 53 18.48 12.17 20.47
C LYS A 53 19.07 11.12 19.54
N LYS A 54 18.30 10.08 19.19
CA LYS A 54 18.70 9.07 18.20
C LYS A 54 18.29 9.53 16.80
N GLU A 55 19.18 9.34 15.84
CA GLU A 55 18.85 9.45 14.42
C GLU A 55 17.94 8.29 14.01
N LEU A 56 16.98 8.57 13.13
CA LEU A 56 16.08 7.55 12.60
C LEU A 56 16.84 6.56 11.72
N THR A 57 16.73 5.28 12.05
CA THR A 57 17.29 4.17 11.24
C THR A 57 16.19 3.22 10.80
N TYR A 58 16.50 2.36 9.83
CA TYR A 58 15.56 1.33 9.38
C TYR A 58 15.17 0.35 10.50
N ASP A 59 16.11 0.01 11.38
CA ASP A 59 15.85 -0.86 12.53
C ASP A 59 14.89 -0.20 13.52
N LEU A 60 15.10 1.10 13.83
CA LEU A 60 14.19 1.85 14.70
C LEU A 60 12.78 2.01 14.10
N LEU A 61 12.65 2.08 12.78
CA LEU A 61 11.33 2.07 12.12
C LEU A 61 10.53 0.78 12.38
N GLN A 62 11.21 -0.36 12.57
CA GLN A 62 10.55 -1.61 12.94
C GLN A 62 10.05 -1.59 14.39
N GLU A 63 10.63 -0.73 15.24
CA GLU A 63 10.24 -0.52 16.64
C GLU A 63 9.09 0.48 16.82
N MET A 64 8.49 0.96 15.73
CA MET A 64 7.34 1.89 15.70
C MET A 64 6.04 1.19 15.25
N PRO A 65 5.48 0.28 16.06
CA PRO A 65 4.30 -0.49 15.67
C PRO A 65 3.07 0.38 15.39
N PHE A 66 2.87 1.49 16.10
CA PHE A 66 1.71 2.36 15.92
C PHE A 66 1.79 3.13 14.60
N LEU A 67 2.95 3.68 14.24
CA LEU A 67 3.21 4.25 12.91
C LEU A 67 2.90 3.23 11.80
N ASN A 68 3.41 2.01 11.93
CA ASN A 68 3.18 0.95 10.94
C ASN A 68 1.70 0.54 10.87
N GLN A 69 0.97 0.56 11.99
CA GLN A 69 -0.47 0.32 12.02
C GLN A 69 -1.26 1.44 11.35
N THR A 70 -0.88 2.72 11.54
CA THR A 70 -1.51 3.86 10.86
C THR A 70 -1.39 3.73 9.34
N ILE A 71 -0.22 3.31 8.83
CA ILE A 71 -0.04 3.03 7.40
C ILE A 71 -0.91 1.86 6.95
N LYS A 72 -0.94 0.76 7.72
CA LYS A 72 -1.78 -0.42 7.41
C LYS A 72 -3.26 -0.08 7.37
N GLU A 73 -3.76 0.70 8.33
CA GLU A 73 -5.17 1.08 8.41
C GLU A 73 -5.55 2.05 7.28
N THR A 74 -4.63 2.96 6.92
CA THR A 74 -4.81 3.81 5.74
C THR A 74 -4.95 2.95 4.48
N LEU A 75 -4.09 1.95 4.29
CA LEU A 75 -4.16 1.03 3.14
C LEU A 75 -5.40 0.12 3.16
N ARG A 76 -5.90 -0.23 4.35
CA ARG A 76 -7.14 -1.00 4.50
C ARG A 76 -8.36 -0.20 4.02
N LEU A 77 -8.41 1.09 4.33
CA LEU A 77 -9.52 1.97 3.95
C LEU A 77 -9.38 2.53 2.52
N HIS A 78 -8.15 2.79 2.09
CA HIS A 78 -7.83 3.51 0.87
C HIS A 78 -6.86 2.72 0.00
N HIS A 79 -7.25 1.51 -0.40
CA HIS A 79 -6.44 0.70 -1.29
C HIS A 79 -6.24 1.44 -2.63
N PRO A 80 -5.00 1.79 -3.04
CA PRO A 80 -4.78 2.64 -4.22
C PRO A 80 -5.28 2.04 -5.55
N LEU A 81 -5.47 0.72 -5.60
CA LEU A 81 -5.97 0.00 -6.77
C LEU A 81 -7.27 -0.74 -6.42
N HIS A 82 -8.42 -0.11 -6.64
CA HIS A 82 -9.72 -0.72 -6.33
C HIS A 82 -10.04 -1.96 -7.19
N SER A 83 -9.37 -2.16 -8.32
CA SER A 83 -9.65 -3.30 -9.20
C SER A 83 -8.40 -3.77 -9.92
N LEU A 84 -8.18 -5.08 -9.88
CA LEU A 84 -7.10 -5.77 -10.58
C LEU A 84 -7.70 -6.73 -11.60
N PHE A 85 -7.24 -6.63 -12.85
CA PHE A 85 -7.78 -7.40 -13.96
C PHE A 85 -6.81 -8.48 -14.42
N ARG A 86 -7.33 -9.60 -14.90
CA ARG A 86 -6.58 -10.60 -15.69
C ARG A 86 -7.43 -11.05 -16.87
N LYS A 87 -6.80 -11.25 -18.02
CA LYS A 87 -7.45 -11.85 -19.19
C LYS A 87 -7.48 -13.38 -19.02
N VAL A 88 -8.64 -13.98 -19.24
CA VAL A 88 -8.86 -15.42 -19.16
C VAL A 88 -8.33 -16.06 -20.45
N MET A 89 -7.26 -16.84 -20.32
CA MET A 89 -6.57 -17.43 -21.47
C MET A 89 -7.13 -18.79 -21.89
N ASN A 90 -7.84 -19.47 -20.99
CA ASN A 90 -8.57 -20.73 -21.19
C ASN A 90 -9.82 -20.72 -20.31
N ASP A 91 -10.87 -21.42 -20.73
CA ASP A 91 -12.11 -21.58 -19.96
C ASP A 91 -11.82 -22.00 -18.51
N MET A 92 -12.32 -21.22 -17.56
CA MET A 92 -11.97 -21.33 -16.14
C MET A 92 -13.20 -21.75 -15.32
N PRO A 93 -13.30 -23.01 -14.87
CA PRO A 93 -14.38 -23.43 -13.99
C PRO A 93 -14.24 -22.77 -12.60
N VAL A 94 -15.35 -22.27 -12.07
CA VAL A 94 -15.39 -21.64 -10.74
C VAL A 94 -15.68 -22.71 -9.69
N PRO A 95 -14.77 -22.95 -8.71
CA PRO A 95 -14.93 -24.00 -7.71
C PRO A 95 -16.28 -23.95 -6.99
N ASN A 96 -16.86 -25.12 -6.71
CA ASN A 96 -18.13 -25.28 -6.01
C ASN A 96 -19.35 -24.64 -6.71
N THR A 97 -19.25 -24.38 -8.02
CA THR A 97 -20.35 -23.87 -8.84
C THR A 97 -20.38 -24.58 -10.19
N SER A 98 -21.45 -24.36 -10.97
CA SER A 98 -21.53 -24.79 -12.37
C SER A 98 -21.00 -23.73 -13.35
N TYR A 99 -20.44 -22.61 -12.87
CA TYR A 99 -19.98 -21.53 -13.72
C TYR A 99 -18.62 -21.84 -14.35
N VAL A 100 -18.48 -21.42 -15.60
CA VAL A 100 -17.23 -21.43 -16.34
C VAL A 100 -17.05 -20.02 -16.90
N VAL A 101 -15.93 -19.38 -16.60
CA VAL A 101 -15.56 -18.09 -17.21
C VAL A 101 -14.89 -18.40 -18.56
N PRO A 102 -15.48 -18.01 -19.70
CA PRO A 102 -14.95 -18.34 -21.02
C PRO A 102 -13.56 -17.74 -21.30
N LYS A 103 -12.80 -18.41 -22.15
CA LYS A 103 -11.60 -17.85 -22.78
C LYS A 103 -11.95 -16.56 -23.53
N GLY A 104 -11.14 -15.52 -23.30
CA GLY A 104 -11.30 -14.21 -23.93
C GLY A 104 -11.89 -13.16 -22.98
N ASP A 105 -12.59 -13.59 -21.93
CA ASP A 105 -13.15 -12.71 -20.91
C ASP A 105 -12.06 -12.15 -19.98
N HIS A 106 -12.45 -11.25 -19.09
CA HIS A 106 -11.59 -10.72 -18.02
C HIS A 106 -12.18 -11.04 -16.66
N VAL A 107 -11.32 -11.44 -15.72
CA VAL A 107 -11.66 -11.50 -14.30
C VAL A 107 -11.16 -10.25 -13.60
N LEU A 108 -11.95 -9.76 -12.66
CA LEU A 108 -11.68 -8.58 -11.84
C LEU A 108 -11.70 -9.01 -10.38
N VAL A 109 -10.68 -8.65 -9.62
CA VAL A 109 -10.67 -8.77 -8.15
C VAL A 109 -10.51 -7.39 -7.50
N SER A 110 -11.33 -7.13 -6.48
CA SER A 110 -11.30 -5.92 -5.64
C SER A 110 -10.95 -6.35 -4.21
N PRO A 111 -9.70 -6.20 -3.76
CA PRO A 111 -9.28 -6.61 -2.41
C PRO A 111 -9.61 -5.59 -1.32
N GLY A 112 -9.83 -4.33 -1.72
CA GLY A 112 -10.26 -3.23 -0.84
C GLY A 112 -11.74 -3.27 -0.54
#